data_AF-A0A3B9AR01-F1
#
_entry.id   AF-A0A3B9AR01-F1
#
_cell.length_a   1.000
_cell.length_b   1.000
_cell.length_c   1.000
_cell.angle_alpha   90.00
_cell.angle_beta   90.00
_cell.angle_gamma   90.00
#
_symmetry.space_group_name_H-M   'P 1'
#
loop_
_entity.id
_entity.type
_entity.pdbx_description
1 polymer ?
#
loop_
_entity_poly.entity_id
_entity_poly.type
_entity_poly.pdbx_seq_one_letter_code
_entity_poly.pdbx_strand_id
1 'polypeptide(L)'
;MYTASFRRILLYTFFFSLPFTSVSIAQTCGCDVVCFNGLSETMVCGPYNDPAPGPYYVKLYLRFVDAGPNSFEESFAKRAETIWANLQEAFSGQNIYFVPGFGGCTGAQSFQVISSSIFPDLGNLTAFNALMSGSTNGINHFYPDGINLFIFRDDFFPEYNGHSFCLPSNYCYVGGKSTCCTEPMSTTHTVSHEIGHCLGLVHTNHDDGCPATNNSDVHTTGDMVADTPEDDGDYGVHTNCPSGILPENIMSSFPIATCRNTFTDGQGARMRHYLQNELGVLETVKMDNLVITGNPVWSTPTHVPANVIIEPGATLTIQAPVYMQENAFIYVKANSATNNGGQLRVDDLITSACPDKFWQGIIIDGNEALLQSSNKQGKLVVLNDGIIEHAKVGAMVQGLNLNTGLPQPFAKGGIVWSSFGTFRNNLVDVHFEDYSKRNQSFFNFTDFITDNDFRGGLNTSPLHIFLNGVNIAPCIF
;
A
#
# COMPACT_ATOMS: atom_id res chain seq x y z
N MET A 1 -15.05 7.55 -78.05
CA MET A 1 -14.84 7.23 -76.62
C MET A 1 -14.48 8.54 -75.93
N TYR A 2 -15.43 9.04 -75.13
CA TYR A 2 -15.43 10.39 -74.58
C TYR A 2 -14.63 10.51 -73.27
N THR A 3 -14.06 11.69 -73.08
CA THR A 3 -13.36 12.22 -71.92
C THR A 3 -14.26 12.42 -70.69
N ALA A 4 -13.73 12.23 -69.48
CA ALA A 4 -14.28 12.73 -68.20
C ALA A 4 -13.14 12.76 -67.15
N SER A 5 -12.63 13.94 -66.75
CA SER A 5 -13.15 14.85 -65.71
C SER A 5 -12.95 14.34 -64.27
N PHE A 6 -11.83 14.74 -63.64
CA PHE A 6 -11.64 14.72 -62.19
C PHE A 6 -12.55 15.75 -61.50
N ARG A 7 -13.43 15.30 -60.59
CA ARG A 7 -14.13 16.15 -59.62
C ARG A 7 -13.64 15.85 -58.21
N ARG A 8 -13.30 16.93 -57.50
CA ARG A 8 -12.97 17.00 -56.06
C ARG A 8 -14.11 16.46 -55.21
N ILE A 9 -13.77 15.64 -54.21
CA ILE A 9 -14.60 15.38 -53.04
C ILE A 9 -13.94 16.14 -51.88
N LEU A 10 -14.62 17.17 -51.38
CA LEU A 10 -14.31 17.78 -50.08
C LEU A 10 -14.82 16.82 -48.99
N LEU A 11 -13.92 16.31 -48.15
CA LEU A 11 -14.26 15.79 -46.84
C LEU A 11 -13.91 16.86 -45.80
N TYR A 12 -14.94 17.39 -45.15
CA TYR A 12 -14.82 18.27 -43.99
C TYR A 12 -14.40 17.44 -42.77
N THR A 13 -13.19 17.65 -42.27
CA THR A 13 -12.77 17.15 -40.96
C THR A 13 -13.10 18.19 -39.90
N PHE A 14 -14.07 17.87 -39.03
CA PHE A 14 -14.33 18.59 -37.79
C PHE A 14 -13.18 18.30 -36.80
N PHE A 15 -12.42 19.34 -36.43
CA PHE A 15 -11.51 19.28 -35.29
C PHE A 15 -12.32 19.42 -34.00
N PHE A 16 -12.51 18.32 -33.27
CA PHE A 16 -12.79 18.37 -31.84
C PHE A 16 -11.46 18.50 -31.10
N SER A 17 -11.20 19.65 -30.50
CA SER A 17 -10.11 19.82 -29.53
C SER A 17 -10.54 19.21 -28.19
N LEU A 18 -10.06 18.01 -27.90
CA LEU A 18 -10.04 17.50 -26.53
C LEU A 18 -8.90 18.18 -25.77
N PRO A 19 -9.10 18.62 -24.51
CA PRO A 19 -8.01 19.13 -23.71
C PRO A 19 -7.09 17.95 -23.33
N PHE A 20 -5.87 17.97 -23.86
CA PHE A 20 -4.78 17.14 -23.35
C PHE A 20 -4.49 17.60 -21.91
N THR A 21 -4.91 16.83 -20.92
CA THR A 21 -4.24 16.82 -19.62
C THR A 21 -2.85 16.25 -19.86
N SER A 22 -1.83 17.07 -19.63
CA SER A 22 -0.44 16.67 -19.69
C SER A 22 -0.20 15.54 -18.69
N VAL A 23 -0.05 14.31 -19.17
CA VAL A 23 0.63 13.26 -18.43
C VAL A 23 2.08 13.71 -18.33
N SER A 24 2.55 13.90 -17.10
CA SER A 24 3.97 14.10 -16.80
C SER A 24 4.74 12.93 -17.40
N ILE A 25 5.50 13.16 -18.47
CA ILE A 25 6.42 12.15 -18.98
C ILE A 25 7.54 12.05 -17.95
N ALA A 26 7.64 10.90 -17.27
CA ALA A 26 8.75 10.59 -16.39
C ALA A 26 10.06 10.69 -17.19
N GLN A 27 11.05 11.42 -16.65
CA GLN A 27 12.35 11.57 -17.30
C GLN A 27 13.16 10.29 -17.08
N THR A 28 13.61 9.68 -18.17
CA THR A 28 14.48 8.50 -18.14
C THR A 28 15.93 8.93 -17.92
N CYS A 29 16.66 8.28 -17.00
CA CYS A 29 18.03 8.69 -16.66
C CYS A 29 19.11 8.15 -17.61
N GLY A 30 18.76 7.25 -18.54
CA GLY A 30 19.76 6.51 -19.31
C GLY A 30 20.57 5.50 -18.49
N CYS A 31 20.17 5.26 -17.23
CA CYS A 31 20.64 4.14 -16.42
C CYS A 31 19.79 2.92 -16.78
N ASP A 32 20.38 1.99 -17.53
CA ASP A 32 19.74 0.75 -17.93
C ASP A 32 20.19 -0.37 -17.00
N VAL A 33 19.24 -0.96 -16.26
CA VAL A 33 19.53 -2.19 -15.49
C VAL A 33 19.41 -3.37 -16.44
N VAL A 34 20.47 -4.18 -16.55
CA VAL A 34 20.49 -5.34 -17.46
C VAL A 34 19.55 -6.42 -16.93
N CYS A 35 18.48 -6.69 -17.67
CA CYS A 35 17.51 -7.73 -17.37
C CYS A 35 17.88 -9.08 -17.97
N PHE A 36 17.15 -10.12 -17.55
CA PHE A 36 17.17 -11.43 -18.20
C PHE A 36 16.77 -11.31 -19.69
N ASN A 37 17.49 -12.01 -20.57
CA ASN A 37 17.42 -11.97 -22.05
C ASN A 37 18.06 -10.74 -22.76
N GLY A 38 18.82 -9.90 -22.06
CA GLY A 38 19.47 -8.73 -22.69
C GLY A 38 18.49 -7.60 -23.02
N LEU A 39 17.34 -7.58 -22.36
CA LEU A 39 16.47 -6.41 -22.27
C LEU A 39 17.05 -5.48 -21.20
N SER A 40 16.95 -4.16 -21.39
CA SER A 40 17.20 -3.19 -20.33
C SER A 40 15.88 -2.56 -19.92
N GLU A 41 15.68 -2.42 -18.61
CA GLU A 41 14.65 -1.52 -18.08
C GLU A 41 15.31 -0.20 -17.70
N THR A 42 14.73 0.89 -18.20
CA THR A 42 15.27 2.23 -18.00
C THR A 42 14.74 2.79 -16.69
N MET A 43 15.65 3.18 -15.81
CA MET A 43 15.28 3.73 -14.50
C MET A 43 14.70 5.15 -14.60
N VAL A 44 13.76 5.44 -13.71
CA VAL A 44 13.09 6.73 -13.61
C VAL A 44 13.88 7.70 -12.72
N CYS A 45 14.18 8.88 -13.27
CA CYS A 45 14.80 9.98 -12.53
C CYS A 45 13.81 10.67 -11.61
N GLY A 46 14.33 11.24 -10.54
CA GLY A 46 13.60 12.27 -9.81
C GLY A 46 13.60 13.63 -10.55
N PRO A 47 13.12 14.71 -9.89
CA PRO A 47 12.47 14.68 -8.58
C PRO A 47 11.17 13.88 -8.64
N TYR A 48 10.99 12.99 -7.68
CA TYR A 48 9.72 12.31 -7.50
C TYR A 48 8.78 13.31 -6.85
N ASN A 49 7.82 13.84 -7.61
CA ASN A 49 6.68 14.52 -7.00
C ASN A 49 6.05 13.50 -6.07
N ASP A 50 6.19 13.65 -4.75
CA ASP A 50 5.57 12.75 -3.76
C ASP A 50 4.09 12.68 -4.08
N PRO A 51 3.62 11.65 -4.79
CA PRO A 51 2.33 11.78 -5.43
C PRO A 51 1.23 11.58 -4.39
N ALA A 52 1.57 11.06 -3.19
CA ALA A 52 0.74 10.99 -2.01
C ALA A 52 1.37 10.18 -0.87
N PRO A 53 1.07 10.48 0.42
CA PRO A 53 0.92 9.44 1.43
C PRO A 53 -0.30 8.57 1.10
N GLY A 54 -0.09 7.25 1.05
CA GLY A 54 -1.09 6.24 0.70
C GLY A 54 -2.33 6.16 1.62
N PRO A 55 -2.77 4.96 2.03
CA PRO A 55 -2.06 3.68 1.99
C PRO A 55 -1.99 3.07 0.57
N TYR A 56 -0.80 2.62 0.17
CA TYR A 56 -0.60 1.73 -0.97
C TYR A 56 -0.59 0.29 -0.48
N TYR A 57 -1.46 -0.54 -1.02
CA TYR A 57 -1.52 -1.96 -0.69
C TYR A 57 -0.78 -2.76 -1.75
N VAL A 58 0.20 -3.55 -1.33
CA VAL A 58 1.01 -4.39 -2.21
C VAL A 58 0.82 -5.84 -1.81
N LYS A 59 0.37 -6.69 -2.73
CA LYS A 59 0.25 -8.11 -2.44
C LYS A 59 1.63 -8.75 -2.33
N LEU A 60 1.86 -9.56 -1.30
CA LEU A 60 3.13 -10.25 -1.07
C LEU A 60 2.91 -11.75 -0.81
N TYR A 61 3.62 -12.58 -1.56
CA TYR A 61 3.65 -14.03 -1.43
C TYR A 61 4.94 -14.46 -0.75
N LEU A 62 4.89 -14.70 0.56
CA LEU A 62 6.01 -15.21 1.33
C LEU A 62 6.11 -16.74 1.20
N ARG A 63 7.27 -17.22 0.77
CA ARG A 63 7.52 -18.65 0.53
C ARG A 63 8.81 -19.10 1.18
N PHE A 64 8.74 -20.17 1.98
CA PHE A 64 9.95 -20.88 2.42
C PHE A 64 10.29 -21.98 1.43
N VAL A 65 11.56 -22.06 1.04
CA VAL A 65 12.07 -23.15 0.21
C VAL A 65 12.78 -24.14 1.14
N ASP A 66 12.09 -25.24 1.45
CA ASP A 66 12.58 -26.27 2.36
C ASP A 66 13.34 -27.37 1.60
N ALA A 67 14.64 -27.48 1.88
CA ALA A 67 15.55 -28.47 1.30
C ALA A 67 15.76 -29.71 2.19
N GLY A 68 15.11 -29.79 3.35
CA GLY A 68 15.21 -30.93 4.28
C GLY A 68 15.37 -30.53 5.75
N PRO A 69 15.50 -31.52 6.65
CA PRO A 69 15.59 -31.29 8.08
C PRO A 69 16.82 -30.44 8.43
N ASN A 70 16.64 -29.42 9.27
CA ASN A 70 17.64 -28.42 9.70
C ASN A 70 17.97 -27.30 8.71
N SER A 71 17.15 -27.09 7.68
CA SER A 71 17.28 -25.93 6.77
C SER A 71 17.08 -24.57 7.48
N PHE A 72 16.37 -24.56 8.61
CA PHE A 72 16.03 -23.36 9.37
C PHE A 72 16.22 -23.61 10.87
N GLU A 73 16.80 -22.64 11.57
CA GLU A 73 17.04 -22.74 13.02
C GLU A 73 15.76 -22.62 13.85
N GLU A 74 14.72 -21.98 13.31
CA GLU A 74 13.42 -21.84 13.97
C GLU A 74 12.25 -22.29 13.07
N SER A 75 11.06 -22.39 13.66
CA SER A 75 9.85 -22.72 12.91
C SER A 75 9.53 -21.67 11.85
N PHE A 76 9.02 -22.11 10.70
CA PHE A 76 8.53 -21.21 9.63
C PHE A 76 7.53 -20.16 10.13
N ALA A 77 6.64 -20.52 11.04
CA ALA A 77 5.66 -19.59 11.62
C ALA A 77 6.35 -18.44 12.36
N LYS A 78 7.31 -18.76 13.24
CA LYS A 78 8.09 -17.75 13.95
C LYS A 78 8.89 -16.87 12.99
N ARG A 79 9.48 -17.49 11.97
CA ARG A 79 10.27 -16.77 10.96
C ARG A 79 9.42 -15.82 10.14
N ALA A 80 8.23 -16.27 9.73
CA ALA A 80 7.27 -15.44 9.03
C ALA A 80 6.82 -14.26 9.88
N GLU A 81 6.50 -14.47 11.17
CA GLU A 81 6.16 -13.35 12.07
C GLU A 81 7.23 -12.26 12.08
N THR A 82 8.51 -12.63 12.22
CA THR A 82 9.62 -11.68 12.20
C THR A 82 9.75 -10.97 10.85
N ILE A 83 9.63 -11.70 9.73
CA ILE A 83 9.68 -11.11 8.38
C ILE A 83 8.57 -10.07 8.20
N TRP A 84 7.33 -10.44 8.51
CA TRP A 84 6.18 -9.54 8.40
C TRP A 84 6.31 -8.32 9.33
N ALA A 85 6.89 -8.50 10.53
CA ALA A 85 7.17 -7.39 11.44
C ALA A 85 8.20 -6.41 10.86
N ASN A 86 9.32 -6.91 10.32
CA ASN A 86 10.36 -6.07 9.70
C ASN A 86 9.84 -5.31 8.48
N LEU A 87 8.99 -5.95 7.67
CA LEU A 87 8.34 -5.30 6.52
C LEU A 87 7.35 -4.22 7.00
N GLN A 88 6.55 -4.50 8.02
CA GLN A 88 5.65 -3.50 8.59
C GLN A 88 6.43 -2.31 9.17
N GLU A 89 7.50 -2.55 9.92
CA GLU A 89 8.35 -1.51 10.51
C GLU A 89 8.97 -0.62 9.44
N ALA A 90 9.57 -1.21 8.41
CA ALA A 90 10.27 -0.47 7.36
C ALA A 90 9.34 0.35 6.45
N PHE A 91 8.20 -0.21 6.04
CA PHE A 91 7.38 0.37 4.95
C PHE A 91 6.15 1.16 5.42
N SER A 92 5.68 0.95 6.65
CA SER A 92 4.47 1.64 7.13
C SER A 92 4.64 3.15 7.26
N GLY A 93 5.83 3.62 7.67
CA GLY A 93 6.19 5.05 7.65
C GLY A 93 6.19 5.64 6.23
N GLN A 94 6.38 4.79 5.22
CA GLN A 94 6.34 5.16 3.81
C GLN A 94 4.94 5.02 3.19
N ASN A 95 3.90 4.74 3.99
CA ASN A 95 2.52 4.47 3.57
C ASN A 95 2.38 3.32 2.56
N ILE A 96 3.25 2.31 2.65
CA ILE A 96 3.18 1.08 1.86
C ILE A 96 2.90 -0.07 2.82
N TYR A 97 1.87 -0.86 2.51
CA TYR A 97 1.37 -1.94 3.36
C TYR A 97 1.28 -3.22 2.56
N PHE A 98 1.83 -4.31 3.10
CA PHE A 98 1.80 -5.60 2.43
C PHE A 98 0.57 -6.40 2.82
N VAL A 99 -0.12 -6.96 1.82
CA VAL A 99 -1.26 -7.85 2.00
C VAL A 99 -0.81 -9.28 1.70
N PRO A 100 -0.92 -10.21 2.66
CA PRO A 100 -0.58 -11.61 2.43
C PRO A 100 -1.33 -12.22 1.25
N GLY A 101 -0.59 -12.82 0.32
CA GLY A 101 -1.17 -13.63 -0.75
C GLY A 101 -1.54 -15.05 -0.33
N PHE A 102 -1.08 -15.49 0.85
CA PHE A 102 -1.42 -16.77 1.49
C PHE A 102 -1.93 -16.52 2.91
N GLY A 103 -2.79 -17.41 3.41
CA GLY A 103 -3.20 -17.40 4.82
C GLY A 103 -4.13 -16.24 5.20
N GLY A 104 -4.23 -15.97 6.50
CA GLY A 104 -5.05 -14.90 7.09
C GLY A 104 -4.24 -13.65 7.46
N CYS A 105 -4.74 -12.85 8.39
CA CYS A 105 -4.12 -11.58 8.81
C CYS A 105 -2.85 -11.70 9.69
N THR A 106 -2.45 -12.91 10.09
CA THR A 106 -1.31 -13.10 11.01
C THR A 106 -0.08 -13.56 10.26
N GLY A 107 1.07 -12.94 10.54
CA GLY A 107 2.34 -13.30 9.90
C GLY A 107 2.68 -14.79 10.06
N ALA A 108 2.33 -15.37 11.21
CA ALA A 108 2.53 -16.78 11.56
C ALA A 108 1.80 -17.80 10.65
N GLN A 109 0.81 -17.36 9.86
CA GLN A 109 0.05 -18.22 8.95
C GLN A 109 0.14 -17.74 7.49
N SER A 110 0.80 -16.61 7.28
CA SER A 110 0.85 -15.89 6.01
C SER A 110 2.06 -16.31 5.17
N PHE A 111 2.18 -17.62 4.91
CA PHE A 111 3.25 -18.17 4.08
C PHE A 111 2.86 -19.50 3.45
N GLN A 112 3.62 -19.93 2.46
CA GLN A 112 3.60 -21.31 1.95
C GLN A 112 5.01 -21.92 2.04
N VAL A 113 5.10 -23.23 2.29
CA VAL A 113 6.36 -23.96 2.19
C VAL A 113 6.38 -24.72 0.87
N ILE A 114 7.44 -24.53 0.09
CA ILE A 114 7.76 -25.34 -1.06
C ILE A 114 8.78 -26.37 -0.59
N SER A 115 8.35 -27.64 -0.51
CA SER A 115 9.27 -28.76 -0.32
C SER A 115 9.81 -29.20 -1.67
N SER A 116 11.12 -29.24 -1.83
CA SER A 116 11.69 -29.65 -3.11
C SER A 116 13.01 -30.38 -2.91
N SER A 117 13.06 -31.61 -3.44
CA SER A 117 14.27 -32.41 -3.59
C SER A 117 15.19 -31.92 -4.73
N ILE A 118 14.79 -30.88 -5.47
CA ILE A 118 15.51 -30.34 -6.65
C ILE A 118 16.57 -29.30 -6.23
N PHE A 119 16.58 -28.85 -4.96
CA PHE A 119 17.33 -27.67 -4.54
C PHE A 119 18.53 -27.87 -3.58
N PRO A 120 19.30 -28.97 -3.61
CA PRO A 120 20.51 -29.06 -2.79
C PRO A 120 21.63 -28.08 -3.23
N ASP A 121 21.62 -27.55 -4.45
CA ASP A 121 22.69 -26.71 -5.03
C ASP A 121 22.19 -25.34 -5.57
N LEU A 122 21.49 -24.55 -4.77
CA LEU A 122 21.03 -23.21 -5.15
C LEU A 122 22.16 -22.15 -5.23
N GLY A 123 23.42 -22.53 -5.40
CA GLY A 123 24.55 -21.59 -5.53
C GLY A 123 24.67 -20.91 -6.90
N ASN A 124 23.72 -21.11 -7.82
CA ASN A 124 23.78 -20.57 -9.19
C ASN A 124 22.41 -20.07 -9.65
N LEU A 125 22.40 -18.88 -10.28
CA LEU A 125 21.31 -18.23 -11.02
C LEU A 125 20.41 -19.21 -11.81
N THR A 126 21.00 -20.29 -12.35
CA THR A 126 20.29 -21.35 -13.08
C THR A 126 19.21 -22.08 -12.26
N ALA A 127 19.45 -22.33 -10.97
CA ALA A 127 18.51 -23.04 -10.10
C ALA A 127 17.38 -22.11 -9.61
N PHE A 128 17.68 -20.83 -9.40
CA PHE A 128 16.67 -19.80 -9.17
C PHE A 128 15.79 -19.61 -10.42
N ASN A 129 16.38 -19.57 -11.62
CA ASN A 129 15.63 -19.53 -12.88
C ASN A 129 14.72 -20.75 -13.06
N ALA A 130 15.12 -21.94 -12.59
CA ALA A 130 14.28 -23.13 -12.59
C ALA A 130 13.12 -23.04 -11.57
N LEU A 131 13.34 -22.41 -10.41
CA LEU A 131 12.27 -22.11 -9.44
C LEU A 131 11.23 -21.18 -10.05
N MET A 132 11.68 -20.12 -10.73
CA MET A 132 10.83 -19.08 -11.31
C MET A 132 10.07 -19.51 -12.57
N SER A 133 10.58 -20.50 -13.31
CA SER A 133 9.99 -20.95 -14.59
C SER A 133 9.01 -22.13 -14.46
N GLY A 134 8.71 -22.61 -13.25
CA GLY A 134 8.00 -23.88 -13.07
C GLY A 134 6.96 -23.94 -11.95
N SER A 135 6.31 -25.10 -11.89
CA SER A 135 5.50 -25.56 -10.76
C SER A 135 6.09 -26.88 -10.27
N THR A 136 6.24 -27.05 -8.95
CA THR A 136 6.58 -28.36 -8.35
C THR A 136 5.38 -28.92 -7.61
N ASN A 137 5.10 -30.21 -7.81
CA ASN A 137 3.97 -30.91 -7.16
C ASN A 137 2.61 -30.19 -7.32
N GLY A 138 2.41 -29.44 -8.41
CA GLY A 138 1.18 -28.68 -8.67
C GLY A 138 1.08 -27.33 -7.93
N ILE A 139 2.13 -26.90 -7.24
CA ILE A 139 2.23 -25.57 -6.62
C ILE A 139 2.85 -24.63 -7.65
N ASN A 140 2.13 -23.59 -8.08
CA ASN A 140 2.75 -22.50 -8.84
C ASN A 140 3.72 -21.77 -7.92
N HIS A 141 4.94 -21.50 -8.39
CA HIS A 141 5.92 -20.80 -7.57
C HIS A 141 5.82 -19.28 -7.69
N PHE A 142 5.28 -18.81 -8.82
CA PHE A 142 5.25 -17.40 -9.17
C PHE A 142 3.82 -16.92 -9.39
N TYR A 143 3.50 -15.79 -8.78
CA TYR A 143 2.21 -15.12 -8.86
C TYR A 143 2.43 -13.72 -9.43
N PRO A 144 1.93 -13.43 -10.64
CA PRO A 144 2.19 -12.14 -11.28
C PRO A 144 1.46 -10.96 -10.60
N ASP A 145 0.45 -11.24 -9.78
CA ASP A 145 -0.38 -10.26 -9.08
C ASP A 145 0.13 -9.90 -7.67
N GLY A 146 1.40 -10.18 -7.38
CA GLY A 146 2.05 -9.82 -6.12
C GLY A 146 3.56 -9.96 -6.19
N ILE A 147 4.25 -9.40 -5.19
CA ILE A 147 5.69 -9.61 -5.02
C ILE A 147 5.90 -11.03 -4.45
N ASN A 148 6.83 -11.79 -5.02
CA ASN A 148 7.15 -13.16 -4.61
C ASN A 148 8.46 -13.13 -3.82
N LEU A 149 8.37 -13.26 -2.50
CA LEU A 149 9.52 -13.29 -1.60
C LEU A 149 9.87 -14.74 -1.25
N PHE A 150 11.02 -15.20 -1.73
CA PHE A 150 11.53 -16.54 -1.45
C PHE A 150 12.57 -16.50 -0.33
N ILE A 151 12.32 -17.28 0.72
CA ILE A 151 13.24 -17.44 1.83
C ILE A 151 13.93 -18.79 1.71
N PHE A 152 15.24 -18.73 1.52
CA PHE A 152 16.12 -19.89 1.51
C PHE A 152 16.70 -20.16 2.90
N ARG A 153 17.26 -21.37 3.03
CA ARG A 153 17.84 -21.93 4.25
C ARG A 153 18.95 -21.06 4.88
N ASP A 154 19.19 -21.24 6.17
CA ASP A 154 20.14 -20.44 6.95
C ASP A 154 21.61 -20.76 6.62
N ASP A 155 21.89 -21.98 6.16
CA ASP A 155 23.18 -22.44 5.62
C ASP A 155 23.32 -22.19 4.11
N PHE A 156 22.40 -21.42 3.53
CA PHE A 156 22.51 -21.01 2.14
C PHE A 156 23.65 -20.00 2.00
N PHE A 157 24.75 -20.40 1.37
CA PHE A 157 25.90 -19.52 1.09
C PHE A 157 26.01 -19.22 -0.41
N PRO A 158 25.13 -18.37 -0.97
CA PRO A 158 25.40 -17.73 -2.24
C PRO A 158 26.52 -16.68 -2.08
N GLU A 159 27.01 -16.17 -3.21
CA GLU A 159 27.89 -15.00 -3.25
C GLU A 159 27.23 -13.74 -2.64
N TYR A 160 25.89 -13.72 -2.52
CA TYR A 160 25.07 -12.60 -2.02
C TYR A 160 23.91 -13.03 -1.11
N ASN A 161 23.81 -12.44 0.09
CA ASN A 161 22.81 -12.75 1.13
C ASN A 161 21.33 -12.45 0.78
N GLY A 162 21.10 -11.83 -0.38
CA GLY A 162 19.80 -11.51 -0.95
C GLY A 162 20.00 -11.01 -2.37
N HIS A 163 18.95 -11.08 -3.19
CA HIS A 163 18.99 -10.48 -4.52
C HIS A 163 17.58 -10.20 -5.07
N SER A 164 17.50 -9.09 -5.81
CA SER A 164 16.33 -8.66 -6.56
C SER A 164 16.73 -8.44 -8.01
N PHE A 165 15.98 -9.04 -8.94
CA PHE A 165 16.36 -9.08 -10.35
C PHE A 165 15.50 -8.12 -11.17
N CYS A 166 16.11 -7.40 -12.12
CA CYS A 166 15.42 -6.53 -13.09
C CYS A 166 14.56 -5.48 -12.38
N LEU A 167 15.16 -4.37 -11.94
CA LEU A 167 14.48 -3.39 -11.10
C LEU A 167 13.67 -2.40 -11.97
N PRO A 168 12.40 -2.13 -11.66
CA PRO A 168 11.60 -2.70 -10.56
C PRO A 168 11.15 -4.14 -10.81
N SER A 169 10.99 -4.92 -9.74
CA SER A 169 10.71 -6.37 -9.81
C SER A 169 9.50 -6.76 -8.97
N ASN A 170 8.90 -7.92 -9.28
CA ASN A 170 7.90 -8.57 -8.42
C ASN A 170 8.42 -9.88 -7.82
N TYR A 171 9.73 -10.05 -7.72
CA TYR A 171 10.31 -11.17 -7.00
C TYR A 171 11.71 -10.87 -6.50
N CYS A 172 12.02 -11.47 -5.36
CA CYS A 172 13.34 -11.44 -4.77
C CYS A 172 13.56 -12.66 -3.88
N TYR A 173 14.80 -12.87 -3.46
CA TYR A 173 15.11 -13.87 -2.46
C TYR A 173 16.02 -13.37 -1.36
N VAL A 174 15.91 -14.01 -0.21
CA VAL A 174 16.82 -13.83 0.93
C VAL A 174 17.19 -15.19 1.49
N GLY A 175 18.44 -15.38 1.90
CA GLY A 175 18.88 -16.58 2.58
C GLY A 175 20.25 -16.43 3.18
N GLY A 176 20.67 -17.45 3.93
CA GLY A 176 22.00 -17.49 4.52
C GLY A 176 22.15 -16.72 5.83
N LYS A 177 23.38 -16.72 6.31
CA LYS A 177 23.86 -16.03 7.51
C LYS A 177 25.05 -15.16 7.12
N SER A 178 25.01 -13.89 7.49
CA SER A 178 26.17 -13.03 7.30
C SER A 178 27.28 -13.38 8.31
N THR A 179 28.53 -13.17 7.95
CA THR A 179 29.68 -13.36 8.86
C THR A 179 29.72 -12.34 9.99
N CYS A 180 29.05 -11.20 9.84
CA CYS A 180 29.00 -10.14 10.84
C CYS A 180 27.84 -10.31 11.86
N CYS A 181 26.85 -11.15 11.56
CA CYS A 181 25.66 -11.34 12.39
C CYS A 181 25.40 -12.84 12.59
N THR A 182 25.21 -13.27 13.84
CA THR A 182 24.87 -14.68 14.14
C THR A 182 23.49 -15.08 13.63
N GLU A 183 22.65 -14.08 13.35
CA GLU A 183 21.26 -14.23 12.93
C GLU A 183 21.13 -14.50 11.43
N PRO A 184 20.17 -15.35 11.01
CA PRO A 184 19.81 -15.50 9.60
C PRO A 184 19.42 -14.17 8.95
N MET A 185 19.82 -13.96 7.71
CA MET A 185 19.54 -12.70 7.01
C MET A 185 18.05 -12.43 6.84
N SER A 186 17.24 -13.49 6.77
CA SER A 186 15.78 -13.43 6.72
C SER A 186 15.12 -12.85 7.97
N THR A 187 15.82 -12.73 9.11
CA THR A 187 15.30 -12.05 10.31
C THR A 187 15.71 -10.59 10.44
N THR A 188 16.53 -10.10 9.51
CA THR A 188 16.99 -8.71 9.50
C THR A 188 16.21 -7.90 8.46
N HIS A 189 16.47 -6.60 8.38
CA HIS A 189 15.95 -5.75 7.30
C HIS A 189 16.55 -6.06 5.91
N THR A 190 17.32 -7.14 5.75
CA THR A 190 17.68 -7.65 4.42
C THR A 190 16.42 -8.00 3.61
N VAL A 191 15.36 -8.53 4.24
CA VAL A 191 14.08 -8.71 3.53
C VAL A 191 13.48 -7.38 3.07
N SER A 192 13.61 -6.32 3.89
CA SER A 192 13.14 -4.99 3.51
C SER A 192 13.99 -4.38 2.39
N HIS A 193 15.30 -4.63 2.38
CA HIS A 193 16.24 -4.19 1.35
C HIS A 193 15.86 -4.75 -0.02
N GLU A 194 15.65 -6.07 -0.11
CA GLU A 194 15.26 -6.70 -1.37
C GLU A 194 13.87 -6.26 -1.86
N ILE A 195 12.93 -6.06 -0.95
CA ILE A 195 11.63 -5.50 -1.33
C ILE A 195 11.76 -4.03 -1.75
N GLY A 196 12.69 -3.26 -1.16
CA GLY A 196 13.02 -1.91 -1.60
C GLY A 196 13.48 -1.89 -3.06
N HIS A 197 14.34 -2.83 -3.45
CA HIS A 197 14.73 -3.03 -4.85
C HIS A 197 13.55 -3.40 -5.75
N CYS A 198 12.68 -4.31 -5.32
CA CYS A 198 11.45 -4.64 -6.05
C CYS A 198 10.62 -3.38 -6.35
N LEU A 199 10.59 -2.42 -5.41
CA LEU A 199 9.89 -1.14 -5.54
C LEU A 199 10.73 -0.02 -6.19
N GLY A 200 11.84 -0.37 -6.84
CA GLY A 200 12.63 0.54 -7.68
C GLY A 200 13.69 1.37 -6.95
N LEU A 201 14.04 1.02 -5.71
CA LEU A 201 15.22 1.55 -5.03
C LEU A 201 16.50 0.86 -5.50
N VAL A 202 17.63 1.54 -5.36
CA VAL A 202 18.98 1.00 -5.60
C VAL A 202 19.85 1.23 -4.37
N HIS A 203 21.04 0.63 -4.34
CA HIS A 203 21.97 0.86 -3.24
C HIS A 203 22.38 2.32 -3.14
N THR A 204 22.61 2.82 -1.91
CA THR A 204 23.01 4.21 -1.69
C THR A 204 24.38 4.55 -2.31
N ASN A 205 25.30 3.58 -2.33
CA ASN A 205 26.65 3.72 -2.86
C ASN A 205 26.80 3.42 -4.37
N HIS A 206 25.71 3.47 -5.13
CA HIS A 206 25.54 2.71 -6.36
C HIS A 206 26.72 2.67 -7.37
N ASP A 207 27.22 1.45 -7.64
CA ASP A 207 28.22 1.07 -8.66
C ASP A 207 27.59 0.57 -10.00
N ASP A 208 26.26 0.42 -10.12
CA ASP A 208 25.63 -0.28 -11.27
C ASP A 208 25.25 0.62 -12.48
N GLY A 209 26.07 1.63 -12.77
CA GLY A 209 26.12 2.22 -14.12
C GLY A 209 25.63 3.66 -14.30
N CYS A 210 25.32 4.39 -13.24
CA CYS A 210 25.13 5.85 -13.30
C CYS A 210 26.15 6.57 -12.39
N PRO A 211 27.39 6.79 -12.87
CA PRO A 211 28.46 7.32 -12.04
C PRO A 211 28.07 8.66 -11.45
N ALA A 212 28.28 8.83 -10.15
CA ALA A 212 28.28 10.14 -9.51
C ALA A 212 29.38 10.99 -10.16
N THR A 213 29.02 11.79 -11.16
CA THR A 213 29.94 12.79 -11.67
C THR A 213 29.77 14.04 -10.83
N ASN A 214 30.83 14.46 -10.15
CA ASN A 214 30.88 15.67 -9.34
C ASN A 214 30.35 16.88 -10.17
N ASN A 215 29.06 17.27 -9.96
CA ASN A 215 28.23 18.29 -10.66
C ASN A 215 26.97 17.78 -11.42
N SER A 216 26.54 16.53 -11.29
CA SER A 216 25.27 16.06 -11.85
C SER A 216 24.08 16.28 -10.90
N ASP A 217 22.87 16.36 -11.46
CA ASP A 217 21.62 16.47 -10.72
C ASP A 217 21.45 15.24 -9.81
N VAL A 218 21.18 15.48 -8.52
CA VAL A 218 20.94 14.46 -7.46
C VAL A 218 19.86 13.45 -7.83
N HIS A 219 19.02 13.78 -8.81
CA HIS A 219 17.96 12.92 -9.33
C HIS A 219 18.36 12.05 -10.52
N THR A 220 19.62 12.13 -10.96
CA THR A 220 20.14 11.43 -12.15
C THR A 220 21.44 10.67 -11.90
N THR A 221 22.01 10.78 -10.69
CA THR A 221 23.26 10.12 -10.29
C THR A 221 23.21 9.58 -8.88
N GLY A 222 24.14 8.68 -8.54
CA GLY A 222 24.12 7.97 -7.27
C GLY A 222 22.91 7.04 -7.20
N ASP A 223 22.21 7.03 -6.06
CA ASP A 223 20.95 6.30 -5.92
C ASP A 223 19.72 7.06 -6.46
N MET A 224 19.95 8.26 -7.00
CA MET A 224 18.97 9.21 -7.54
C MET A 224 17.91 9.66 -6.50
N VAL A 225 18.25 9.64 -5.22
CA VAL A 225 17.42 10.15 -4.13
C VAL A 225 18.15 11.33 -3.47
N ALA A 226 17.47 12.46 -3.29
CA ALA A 226 18.15 13.71 -2.88
C ALA A 226 18.46 13.80 -1.39
N ASP A 227 17.72 13.06 -0.55
CA ASP A 227 17.85 13.09 0.91
C ASP A 227 18.67 11.92 1.47
N THR A 228 19.21 11.07 0.59
CA THR A 228 20.26 10.10 0.90
C THR A 228 21.63 10.77 0.72
N PRO A 229 22.50 10.76 1.75
CA PRO A 229 23.85 11.28 1.61
C PRO A 229 24.66 10.53 0.55
N GLU A 230 25.66 11.21 -0.02
CA GLU A 230 26.66 10.56 -0.86
C GLU A 230 27.32 9.41 -0.09
N ASP A 231 27.43 8.26 -0.74
CA ASP A 231 27.93 7.02 -0.17
C ASP A 231 28.99 6.43 -1.11
N ASP A 232 30.22 6.24 -0.61
CA ASP A 232 31.33 5.66 -1.36
C ASP A 232 31.43 4.14 -1.19
N GLY A 233 30.55 3.55 -0.36
CA GLY A 233 30.53 2.12 -0.06
C GLY A 233 31.69 1.63 0.81
N ASP A 234 32.64 2.48 1.19
CA ASP A 234 33.80 2.09 1.99
C ASP A 234 33.57 2.40 3.48
N TYR A 235 32.83 1.51 4.11
CA TYR A 235 32.53 1.60 5.54
C TYR A 235 33.65 1.03 6.43
N GLY A 236 34.70 0.42 5.88
CA GLY A 236 35.70 -0.28 6.68
C GLY A 236 35.10 -1.36 7.60
N VAL A 237 35.76 -1.61 8.75
CA VAL A 237 35.35 -2.65 9.71
C VAL A 237 34.64 -2.02 10.90
N HIS A 238 33.36 -2.35 11.07
CA HIS A 238 32.55 -1.95 12.21
C HIS A 238 32.15 -3.14 13.08
N THR A 239 32.03 -2.92 14.39
CA THR A 239 31.54 -3.91 15.37
C THR A 239 30.31 -3.44 16.13
N ASN A 240 29.78 -2.26 15.80
CA ASN A 240 28.64 -1.62 16.46
C ASN A 240 27.83 -0.81 15.43
N CYS A 241 26.59 -0.44 15.76
CA CYS A 241 25.75 0.44 14.95
C CYS A 241 26.05 1.91 15.26
N PRO A 242 26.81 2.63 14.42
CA PRO A 242 26.90 4.08 14.53
C PRO A 242 25.57 4.72 14.12
N SER A 243 25.23 5.85 14.74
CA SER A 243 24.07 6.63 14.31
C SER A 243 24.37 7.42 13.05
N GLY A 244 23.39 7.52 12.15
CA GLY A 244 23.48 8.30 10.92
C GLY A 244 22.65 7.69 9.79
N ILE A 245 22.32 8.52 8.79
CA ILE A 245 21.43 8.10 7.69
C ILE A 245 21.98 6.85 6.99
N LEU A 246 23.25 6.84 6.57
CA LEU A 246 23.80 5.70 5.80
C LEU A 246 23.88 4.38 6.59
N PRO A 247 24.44 4.33 7.82
CA PRO A 247 24.43 3.09 8.63
C PRO A 247 23.04 2.55 8.97
N GLU A 248 22.05 3.44 9.08
CA GLU A 248 20.65 3.11 9.40
C GLU A 248 19.80 2.87 8.13
N ASN A 249 20.29 3.27 6.94
CA ASN A 249 19.55 3.17 5.69
C ASN A 249 19.42 1.71 5.26
N ILE A 250 18.20 1.27 4.98
CA ILE A 250 17.93 -0.09 4.51
C ILE A 250 18.64 -0.39 3.19
N MET A 251 18.81 0.59 2.30
CA MET A 251 19.45 0.42 1.00
C MET A 251 20.97 0.59 1.02
N SER A 252 21.59 0.87 2.18
CA SER A 252 23.05 0.98 2.22
C SER A 252 23.75 -0.36 2.19
N SER A 253 24.99 -0.33 1.69
CA SER A 253 25.94 -1.42 1.76
C SER A 253 26.63 -1.52 3.13
N PHE A 254 26.10 -0.85 4.17
CA PHE A 254 26.65 -0.93 5.52
C PHE A 254 26.73 -2.39 6.00
N PRO A 255 27.90 -2.84 6.49
CA PRO A 255 28.18 -4.27 6.62
C PRO A 255 27.35 -4.96 7.72
N ILE A 256 26.83 -4.24 8.70
CA ILE A 256 26.05 -4.81 9.81
C ILE A 256 24.56 -4.69 9.51
N ALA A 257 23.96 -5.77 9.01
CA ALA A 257 22.57 -5.78 8.56
C ALA A 257 21.55 -5.39 9.65
N THR A 258 21.85 -5.65 10.93
CA THR A 258 20.99 -5.30 12.06
C THR A 258 20.99 -3.81 12.41
N CYS A 259 21.88 -3.01 11.84
CA CYS A 259 21.89 -1.55 12.05
C CYS A 259 20.93 -0.82 11.13
N ARG A 260 20.55 -1.45 10.01
CA ARG A 260 19.69 -0.87 8.99
C ARG A 260 18.22 -1.06 9.36
N ASN A 261 17.43 0.00 9.40
CA ASN A 261 16.01 -0.06 9.78
C ASN A 261 15.15 1.07 9.20
N THR A 262 15.72 2.01 8.44
CA THR A 262 15.02 3.21 7.99
C THR A 262 15.15 3.42 6.49
N PHE A 263 14.07 3.87 5.85
CA PHE A 263 14.10 4.52 4.54
C PHE A 263 13.99 6.04 4.73
N THR A 264 14.60 6.82 3.85
CA THR A 264 14.36 8.27 3.79
C THR A 264 12.99 8.58 3.18
N ASP A 265 12.51 9.82 3.36
CA ASP A 265 11.24 10.27 2.76
C ASP A 265 11.32 10.25 1.23
N GLY A 266 12.49 10.59 0.67
CA GLY A 266 12.78 10.53 -0.76
C GLY A 266 12.77 9.10 -1.32
N GLN A 267 13.31 8.12 -0.59
CA GLN A 267 13.20 6.70 -0.94
C GLN A 267 11.73 6.26 -0.92
N GLY A 268 10.97 6.68 0.08
CA GLY A 268 9.52 6.46 0.13
C GLY A 268 8.78 7.03 -1.07
N ALA A 269 9.03 8.29 -1.40
CA ALA A 269 8.41 8.97 -2.53
C ALA A 269 8.70 8.25 -3.86
N ARG A 270 9.93 7.76 -4.03
CA ARG A 270 10.33 6.96 -5.19
C ARG A 270 9.58 5.64 -5.28
N MET A 271 9.50 4.86 -4.20
CA MET A 271 8.75 3.60 -4.19
C MET A 271 7.28 3.81 -4.54
N ARG A 272 6.66 4.85 -3.98
CA ARG A 272 5.27 5.22 -4.29
C ARG A 272 5.11 5.70 -5.73
N HIS A 273 6.10 6.38 -6.29
CA HIS A 273 6.11 6.77 -7.69
C HIS A 273 6.04 5.55 -8.61
N TYR A 274 6.87 4.53 -8.38
CA TYR A 274 6.83 3.27 -9.13
C TYR A 274 5.47 2.56 -9.01
N LEU A 275 4.91 2.49 -7.80
CA LEU A 275 3.59 1.89 -7.57
C LEU A 275 2.43 2.67 -8.22
N GLN A 276 2.61 3.96 -8.56
CA GLN A 276 1.55 4.78 -9.13
C GLN A 276 1.66 4.96 -10.64
N ASN A 277 2.86 5.14 -11.16
CA ASN A 277 3.07 5.65 -12.52
C ASN A 277 3.70 4.63 -13.47
N GLU A 278 4.40 3.63 -12.96
CA GLU A 278 5.14 2.68 -13.81
C GLU A 278 4.29 1.44 -14.10
N LEU A 279 3.70 1.42 -15.30
CA LEU A 279 2.77 0.42 -15.84
C LEU A 279 3.47 -0.90 -16.27
N GLY A 280 4.49 -1.31 -15.51
CA GLY A 280 5.29 -2.50 -15.77
C GLY A 280 4.95 -3.64 -14.81
N VAL A 281 5.99 -4.33 -14.34
CA VAL A 281 5.92 -5.47 -13.42
C VAL A 281 5.14 -5.16 -12.12
N LEU A 282 5.04 -3.87 -11.73
CA LEU A 282 4.38 -3.45 -10.50
C LEU A 282 2.90 -3.05 -10.66
N GLU A 283 2.37 -2.92 -11.88
CA GLU A 283 0.95 -2.57 -12.09
C GLU A 283 0.03 -3.60 -11.44
N THR A 284 0.36 -4.89 -11.58
CA THR A 284 -0.46 -5.99 -11.09
C THR A 284 -0.22 -6.35 -9.63
N VAL A 285 0.88 -5.89 -9.02
CA VAL A 285 1.18 -6.20 -7.60
C VAL A 285 0.51 -5.25 -6.62
N LYS A 286 0.25 -4.02 -7.07
CA LYS A 286 -0.52 -3.04 -6.31
C LYS A 286 -1.99 -3.42 -6.33
N MET A 287 -2.63 -3.35 -5.18
CA MET A 287 -4.06 -3.58 -5.07
C MET A 287 -4.80 -2.28 -5.36
N ASP A 288 -5.62 -2.31 -6.40
CA ASP A 288 -6.45 -1.16 -6.77
C ASP A 288 -7.58 -0.93 -5.77
N ASN A 289 -7.93 0.35 -5.65
CA ASN A 289 -9.12 0.76 -4.91
C ASN A 289 -10.37 0.16 -5.59
N LEU A 290 -11.31 -0.33 -4.79
CA LEU A 290 -12.61 -0.78 -5.27
C LEU A 290 -13.52 0.42 -5.51
N VAL A 291 -13.73 0.77 -6.78
CA VAL A 291 -14.56 1.93 -7.17
C VAL A 291 -16.01 1.51 -7.41
N ILE A 292 -16.94 2.15 -6.70
CA ILE A 292 -18.39 1.92 -6.78
C ILE A 292 -19.05 3.05 -7.56
N THR A 293 -19.56 2.76 -8.76
CA THR A 293 -20.23 3.74 -9.64
C THR A 293 -21.74 3.51 -9.81
N GLY A 294 -22.27 2.41 -9.26
CA GLY A 294 -23.69 2.03 -9.33
C GLY A 294 -24.32 1.85 -7.96
N ASN A 295 -25.31 0.95 -7.87
CA ASN A 295 -26.00 0.67 -6.60
C ASN A 295 -25.87 -0.79 -6.15
N PRO A 296 -24.64 -1.33 -5.97
CA PRO A 296 -24.47 -2.71 -5.58
C PRO A 296 -24.93 -2.96 -4.14
N VAL A 297 -25.34 -4.22 -3.90
CA VAL A 297 -25.67 -4.75 -2.58
C VAL A 297 -24.69 -5.87 -2.28
N TRP A 298 -23.98 -5.77 -1.17
CA TRP A 298 -23.13 -6.85 -0.67
C TRP A 298 -23.91 -7.67 0.35
N SER A 299 -24.45 -8.79 -0.12
CA SER A 299 -25.29 -9.71 0.66
C SER A 299 -24.56 -11.00 1.06
N THR A 300 -23.24 -11.06 0.86
CA THR A 300 -22.38 -12.16 1.28
C THR A 300 -21.15 -11.60 2.01
N PRO A 301 -20.61 -12.31 3.01
CA PRO A 301 -19.40 -11.88 3.69
C PRO A 301 -18.28 -11.56 2.70
N THR A 302 -17.68 -10.38 2.82
CA THR A 302 -16.72 -9.86 1.83
C THR A 302 -15.46 -9.36 2.51
N HIS A 303 -14.30 -9.84 2.04
CA HIS A 303 -12.98 -9.30 2.42
C HIS A 303 -12.57 -8.23 1.43
N VAL A 304 -12.24 -7.04 1.93
CA VAL A 304 -11.86 -5.88 1.13
C VAL A 304 -10.39 -5.59 1.37
N PRO A 305 -9.52 -5.85 0.38
CA PRO A 305 -8.07 -5.79 0.59
C PRO A 305 -7.44 -4.40 0.39
N ALA A 306 -8.22 -3.42 -0.08
CA ALA A 306 -7.77 -2.05 -0.38
C ALA A 306 -8.88 -1.03 -0.04
N ASN A 307 -8.74 0.23 -0.44
CA ASN A 307 -9.76 1.24 -0.16
C ASN A 307 -11.01 1.03 -1.02
N VAL A 308 -12.17 1.43 -0.51
CA VAL A 308 -13.42 1.48 -1.28
C VAL A 308 -13.76 2.93 -1.57
N ILE A 309 -13.99 3.26 -2.83
CA ILE A 309 -14.32 4.62 -3.26
C ILE A 309 -15.74 4.62 -3.82
N ILE A 310 -16.67 5.28 -3.15
CA ILE A 310 -18.06 5.41 -3.61
C ILE A 310 -18.19 6.71 -4.37
N GLU A 311 -18.40 6.61 -5.69
CA GLU A 311 -18.50 7.75 -6.58
C GLU A 311 -19.83 8.52 -6.40
N PRO A 312 -19.86 9.79 -6.81
CA PRO A 312 -21.05 10.62 -6.84
C PRO A 312 -22.25 9.93 -7.53
N GLY A 313 -23.40 9.86 -6.84
CA GLY A 313 -24.62 9.22 -7.34
C GLY A 313 -24.69 7.70 -7.19
N ALA A 314 -23.62 7.07 -6.69
CA ALA A 314 -23.59 5.66 -6.37
C ALA A 314 -24.05 5.39 -4.93
N THR A 315 -24.60 4.21 -4.68
CA THR A 315 -24.98 3.73 -3.34
C THR A 315 -24.43 2.32 -3.10
N LEU A 316 -23.51 2.17 -2.15
CA LEU A 316 -23.12 0.84 -1.66
C LEU A 316 -24.03 0.46 -0.49
N THR A 317 -24.69 -0.70 -0.56
CA THR A 317 -25.48 -1.25 0.56
C THR A 317 -24.82 -2.50 1.11
N ILE A 318 -24.53 -2.51 2.41
CA ILE A 318 -23.95 -3.63 3.14
C ILE A 318 -25.06 -4.39 3.87
N GLN A 319 -25.26 -5.66 3.54
CA GLN A 319 -26.26 -6.57 4.14
C GLN A 319 -25.64 -7.88 4.65
N ALA A 320 -24.32 -7.96 4.63
CA ALA A 320 -23.53 -9.06 5.16
C ALA A 320 -22.18 -8.51 5.65
N PRO A 321 -21.47 -9.22 6.55
CA PRO A 321 -20.22 -8.73 7.13
C PRO A 321 -19.17 -8.33 6.10
N VAL A 322 -18.58 -7.15 6.30
CA VAL A 322 -17.44 -6.65 5.52
C VAL A 322 -16.21 -6.58 6.41
N TYR A 323 -15.13 -7.19 5.93
CA TYR A 323 -13.84 -7.27 6.61
C TYR A 323 -12.83 -6.38 5.88
N MET A 324 -12.52 -5.23 6.48
CA MET A 324 -11.64 -4.22 5.90
C MET A 324 -10.17 -4.51 6.27
N GLN A 325 -9.28 -4.50 5.29
CA GLN A 325 -7.84 -4.63 5.51
C GLN A 325 -7.33 -3.55 6.47
N GLU A 326 -6.27 -3.87 7.23
CA GLU A 326 -5.61 -2.89 8.10
C GLU A 326 -5.23 -1.63 7.31
N ASN A 327 -5.45 -0.47 7.92
CA ASN A 327 -5.26 0.85 7.32
C ASN A 327 -6.19 1.21 6.14
N ALA A 328 -7.10 0.32 5.69
CA ALA A 328 -7.96 0.63 4.55
C ALA A 328 -9.13 1.51 5.01
N PHE A 329 -9.66 2.33 4.11
CA PHE A 329 -10.83 3.16 4.37
C PHE A 329 -11.93 2.97 3.32
N ILE A 330 -13.14 3.38 3.68
CA ILE A 330 -14.23 3.61 2.72
C ILE A 330 -14.40 5.12 2.55
N TYR A 331 -14.28 5.63 1.34
CA TYR A 331 -14.45 7.05 1.02
C TYR A 331 -15.76 7.29 0.29
N VAL A 332 -16.63 8.11 0.86
CA VAL A 332 -17.93 8.46 0.29
C VAL A 332 -17.85 9.86 -0.31
N LYS A 333 -17.72 9.97 -1.63
CA LYS A 333 -17.42 11.24 -2.31
C LYS A 333 -18.60 12.22 -2.27
N ALA A 334 -18.31 13.49 -2.05
CA ALA A 334 -19.23 14.58 -2.33
C ALA A 334 -19.17 14.95 -3.82
N ASN A 335 -20.20 15.64 -4.33
CA ASN A 335 -20.09 16.29 -5.63
C ASN A 335 -21.03 17.49 -5.74
N SER A 336 -20.42 18.67 -5.80
CA SER A 336 -21.11 19.94 -6.00
C SER A 336 -21.47 20.22 -7.46
N ALA A 337 -20.79 19.60 -8.42
CA ALA A 337 -20.98 19.83 -9.86
C ALA A 337 -22.18 19.07 -10.42
N THR A 338 -22.41 17.83 -9.98
CA THR A 338 -23.50 16.97 -10.49
C THR A 338 -24.75 16.94 -9.61
N ASN A 339 -24.74 17.60 -8.45
CA ASN A 339 -25.79 17.50 -7.44
C ASN A 339 -26.20 16.05 -7.12
N ASN A 340 -25.23 15.14 -7.04
CA ASN A 340 -25.44 13.80 -6.46
C ASN A 340 -24.22 13.39 -5.64
N GLY A 341 -24.31 13.35 -4.31
CA GLY A 341 -23.27 12.75 -3.47
C GLY A 341 -23.28 11.23 -3.58
N GLY A 342 -22.20 10.58 -3.16
CA GLY A 342 -22.19 9.13 -2.92
C GLY A 342 -22.90 8.79 -1.61
N GLN A 343 -23.37 7.54 -1.50
CA GLN A 343 -23.98 7.04 -0.27
C GLN A 343 -23.43 5.66 0.13
N LEU A 344 -23.09 5.51 1.41
CA LEU A 344 -22.87 4.22 2.04
C LEU A 344 -24.05 3.91 2.96
N ARG A 345 -24.66 2.75 2.79
CA ARG A 345 -25.70 2.22 3.68
C ARG A 345 -25.19 0.95 4.35
N VAL A 346 -25.26 0.92 5.68
CA VAL A 346 -24.81 -0.19 6.53
C VAL A 346 -26.02 -0.77 7.25
N ASP A 347 -26.42 -1.98 6.86
CA ASP A 347 -27.52 -2.75 7.45
C ASP A 347 -27.02 -4.00 8.21
N ASP A 348 -25.71 -4.20 8.30
CA ASP A 348 -25.04 -5.32 8.99
C ASP A 348 -23.66 -4.83 9.48
N LEU A 349 -22.64 -5.68 9.52
CA LEU A 349 -21.32 -5.40 10.09
C LEU A 349 -20.30 -4.85 9.07
N ILE A 350 -19.56 -3.81 9.45
CA ILE A 350 -18.25 -3.46 8.90
C ILE A 350 -17.22 -3.49 10.04
N THR A 351 -16.18 -4.31 9.89
CA THR A 351 -15.15 -4.53 10.92
C THR A 351 -13.77 -4.68 10.28
N SER A 352 -12.72 -4.64 11.10
CA SER A 352 -11.36 -4.95 10.64
C SER A 352 -11.21 -6.44 10.33
N ALA A 353 -10.59 -6.77 9.20
CA ALA A 353 -10.28 -8.14 8.81
C ALA A 353 -9.33 -8.85 9.79
N CYS A 354 -8.53 -8.07 10.52
CA CYS A 354 -7.45 -8.58 11.34
C CYS A 354 -7.80 -8.45 12.84
N PRO A 355 -7.81 -9.54 13.63
CA PRO A 355 -8.35 -9.58 15.00
C PRO A 355 -7.78 -8.56 15.99
N ASP A 356 -6.52 -8.16 15.85
CA ASP A 356 -5.86 -7.26 16.82
C ASP A 356 -5.56 -5.87 16.22
N LYS A 357 -6.20 -5.53 15.09
CA LYS A 357 -5.89 -4.31 14.33
C LYS A 357 -7.14 -3.48 14.08
N PHE A 358 -6.93 -2.18 13.93
CA PHE A 358 -7.92 -1.25 13.43
C PHE A 358 -7.82 -1.09 11.90
N TRP A 359 -8.95 -0.99 11.22
CA TRP A 359 -9.02 -0.36 9.89
C TRP A 359 -9.16 1.17 10.05
N GLN A 360 -9.04 1.97 9.01
CA GLN A 360 -9.10 3.45 9.20
C GLN A 360 -10.52 3.93 9.50
N GLY A 361 -11.51 3.29 8.92
CA GLY A 361 -12.91 3.65 9.03
C GLY A 361 -13.48 4.32 7.80
N ILE A 362 -14.58 5.06 7.98
CA ILE A 362 -15.37 5.64 6.89
C ILE A 362 -15.09 7.14 6.81
N ILE A 363 -14.68 7.61 5.65
CA ILE A 363 -14.41 9.01 5.35
C ILE A 363 -15.58 9.54 4.54
N ILE A 364 -16.25 10.55 5.07
CA ILE A 364 -17.45 11.13 4.48
C ILE A 364 -17.09 12.53 4.01
N ASP A 365 -16.84 12.62 2.71
CA ASP A 365 -16.47 13.86 2.05
C ASP A 365 -17.65 14.84 2.01
N GLY A 366 -17.31 16.13 1.94
CA GLY A 366 -18.28 17.20 1.92
C GLY A 366 -17.80 18.45 1.18
N ASN A 367 -18.69 19.41 1.07
CA ASN A 367 -18.38 20.75 0.60
C ASN A 367 -18.92 21.76 1.61
N GLU A 368 -18.00 22.38 2.35
CA GLU A 368 -18.37 23.26 3.46
C GLU A 368 -19.11 24.51 2.99
N ALA A 369 -18.96 24.90 1.71
CA ALA A 369 -19.60 26.07 1.12
C ALA A 369 -21.08 25.84 0.78
N LEU A 370 -21.55 24.58 0.76
CA LEU A 370 -22.91 24.22 0.37
C LEU A 370 -23.75 23.76 1.57
N LEU A 371 -25.07 23.96 1.51
CA LEU A 371 -25.99 23.35 2.49
C LEU A 371 -25.93 21.82 2.40
N GLN A 372 -26.13 21.16 3.54
CA GLN A 372 -26.21 19.71 3.58
C GLN A 372 -27.46 19.21 2.85
N SER A 373 -27.23 18.27 1.94
CA SER A 373 -28.23 17.45 1.29
C SER A 373 -27.52 16.21 0.75
N SER A 374 -28.22 15.06 0.69
CA SER A 374 -27.68 13.83 0.08
C SER A 374 -27.23 14.02 -1.37
N ASN A 375 -27.76 15.04 -2.03
CA ASN A 375 -27.46 15.40 -3.39
C ASN A 375 -26.16 16.22 -3.50
N LYS A 376 -25.48 16.59 -2.41
CA LYS A 376 -24.28 17.45 -2.51
C LYS A 376 -23.12 16.95 -1.69
N GLN A 377 -23.43 16.22 -0.63
CA GLN A 377 -22.50 15.75 0.38
C GLN A 377 -22.39 14.23 0.30
N GLY A 378 -21.24 13.69 0.67
CA GLY A 378 -21.15 12.28 1.00
C GLY A 378 -22.09 11.96 2.16
N LYS A 379 -22.68 10.75 2.14
CA LYS A 379 -23.64 10.34 3.16
C LYS A 379 -23.41 8.92 3.65
N LEU A 380 -23.22 8.79 4.96
CA LEU A 380 -23.28 7.52 5.67
C LEU A 380 -24.67 7.33 6.28
N VAL A 381 -25.24 6.14 6.11
CA VAL A 381 -26.51 5.71 6.69
C VAL A 381 -26.32 4.38 7.41
N VAL A 382 -26.54 4.35 8.72
CA VAL A 382 -26.48 3.12 9.55
C VAL A 382 -27.90 2.82 10.03
N LEU A 383 -28.43 1.65 9.66
CA LEU A 383 -29.80 1.21 9.93
C LEU A 383 -29.82 -0.27 10.30
N ASN A 384 -30.99 -0.79 10.70
CA ASN A 384 -31.26 -2.22 10.86
C ASN A 384 -30.26 -2.95 11.75
N ASP A 385 -29.87 -2.34 12.88
CA ASP A 385 -28.86 -2.87 13.81
C ASP A 385 -27.45 -2.99 13.18
N GLY A 386 -27.19 -2.19 12.13
CA GLY A 386 -25.89 -2.12 11.47
C GLY A 386 -24.78 -1.66 12.42
N ILE A 387 -23.61 -2.27 12.27
CA ILE A 387 -22.47 -2.12 13.19
C ILE A 387 -21.25 -1.63 12.43
N ILE A 388 -20.63 -0.57 12.95
CA ILE A 388 -19.30 -0.13 12.54
C ILE A 388 -18.37 -0.31 13.74
N GLU A 389 -17.37 -1.18 13.59
CA GLU A 389 -16.46 -1.49 14.69
C GLU A 389 -15.00 -1.67 14.27
N HIS A 390 -14.12 -1.63 15.26
CA HIS A 390 -12.68 -1.81 15.10
C HIS A 390 -12.08 -0.87 14.04
N ALA A 391 -12.61 0.34 13.91
CA ALA A 391 -12.02 1.42 13.13
C ALA A 391 -11.15 2.36 14.01
N LYS A 392 -10.15 3.01 13.41
CA LYS A 392 -9.48 4.16 14.03
C LYS A 392 -10.47 5.31 14.20
N VAL A 393 -11.26 5.60 13.16
CA VAL A 393 -12.39 6.54 13.24
C VAL A 393 -13.60 5.94 12.52
N GLY A 394 -14.62 5.48 13.25
CA GLY A 394 -15.80 4.82 12.67
C GLY A 394 -16.45 5.64 11.55
N ALA A 395 -16.64 6.94 11.78
CA ALA A 395 -17.05 7.91 10.77
C ALA A 395 -16.29 9.24 10.92
N MET A 396 -15.43 9.56 9.97
CA MET A 396 -14.71 10.84 9.82
C MET A 396 -15.46 11.76 8.86
N VAL A 397 -16.00 12.87 9.35
CA VAL A 397 -16.73 13.86 8.56
C VAL A 397 -15.81 15.00 8.10
N GLN A 398 -14.78 14.59 7.37
CA GLN A 398 -13.84 15.45 6.67
C GLN A 398 -13.22 14.65 5.51
N GLY A 399 -13.35 15.14 4.29
CA GLY A 399 -12.74 14.54 3.12
C GLY A 399 -11.22 14.69 3.12
N LEU A 400 -10.56 13.73 2.48
CA LEU A 400 -9.14 13.75 2.17
C LEU A 400 -8.92 14.11 0.71
N ASN A 401 -7.74 14.62 0.41
CA ASN A 401 -7.23 14.61 -0.95
C ASN A 401 -6.86 13.16 -1.29
N LEU A 402 -7.64 12.50 -2.15
CA LEU A 402 -7.38 11.10 -2.52
C LEU A 402 -6.08 10.89 -3.31
N ASN A 403 -5.51 11.96 -3.86
CA ASN A 403 -4.11 11.93 -4.22
C ASN A 403 -3.36 12.02 -2.90
N THR A 404 -3.19 13.18 -2.29
CA THR A 404 -2.23 13.35 -1.19
C THR A 404 -2.56 12.74 0.18
N GLY A 405 -3.56 11.87 0.38
CA GLY A 405 -3.98 11.29 1.67
C GLY A 405 -4.28 12.26 2.83
N LEU A 406 -4.09 13.57 2.64
CA LEU A 406 -4.15 14.59 3.67
C LEU A 406 -5.57 15.16 3.78
N PRO A 407 -6.01 15.53 4.99
CA PRO A 407 -7.28 16.21 5.18
C PRO A 407 -7.39 17.47 4.32
N GLN A 408 -8.51 17.61 3.62
CA GLN A 408 -8.81 18.82 2.86
C GLN A 408 -9.60 19.80 3.74
N PRO A 409 -9.10 21.04 3.95
CA PRO A 409 -9.75 22.00 4.83
C PRO A 409 -11.18 22.37 4.42
N PHE A 410 -11.49 22.34 3.11
CA PHE A 410 -12.81 22.71 2.58
C PHE A 410 -13.76 21.52 2.43
N ALA A 411 -13.25 20.30 2.61
CA ALA A 411 -13.95 19.05 2.37
C ALA A 411 -14.81 18.62 3.56
N LYS A 412 -15.54 19.56 4.16
CA LYS A 412 -16.34 19.34 5.38
C LYS A 412 -17.83 19.42 5.06
N GLY A 413 -18.67 18.94 5.99
CA GLY A 413 -20.12 18.98 5.82
C GLY A 413 -20.73 17.70 5.23
N GLY A 414 -19.99 16.58 5.23
CA GLY A 414 -20.57 15.24 5.06
C GLY A 414 -21.70 14.94 6.05
N ILE A 415 -22.52 13.92 5.75
CA ILE A 415 -23.73 13.60 6.54
C ILE A 415 -23.62 12.20 7.15
N VAL A 416 -23.90 12.09 8.45
CA VAL A 416 -24.02 10.80 9.16
C VAL A 416 -25.45 10.66 9.68
N TRP A 417 -26.17 9.66 9.20
CA TRP A 417 -27.50 9.28 9.67
C TRP A 417 -27.42 7.90 10.31
N SER A 418 -27.67 7.83 11.61
CA SER A 418 -27.74 6.56 12.32
C SER A 418 -29.08 6.44 13.02
N SER A 419 -29.79 5.35 12.75
CA SER A 419 -31.02 5.00 13.48
C SER A 419 -31.04 3.50 13.77
N PHE A 420 -31.03 3.11 15.05
CA PHE A 420 -30.82 1.70 15.44
C PHE A 420 -29.49 1.18 14.88
N GLY A 421 -28.44 1.96 15.02
CA GLY A 421 -27.08 1.59 14.59
C GLY A 421 -26.16 1.49 15.79
N THR A 422 -25.03 0.82 15.63
CA THR A 422 -24.02 0.70 16.68
C THR A 422 -22.65 1.11 16.17
N PHE A 423 -21.99 1.98 16.91
CA PHE A 423 -20.55 2.17 16.80
C PHE A 423 -19.90 1.53 18.01
N ARG A 424 -19.06 0.52 17.78
CA ARG A 424 -18.50 -0.31 18.86
C ARG A 424 -17.00 -0.46 18.71
N ASN A 425 -16.27 -0.35 19.83
CA ASN A 425 -14.84 -0.66 19.88
C ASN A 425 -14.00 0.05 18.80
N ASN A 426 -14.43 1.23 18.36
CA ASN A 426 -13.60 2.11 17.54
C ASN A 426 -12.71 2.95 18.45
N LEU A 427 -11.56 3.41 17.95
CA LEU A 427 -10.74 4.36 18.71
C LEU A 427 -11.46 5.71 18.82
N VAL A 428 -12.09 6.17 17.74
CA VAL A 428 -13.08 7.25 17.74
C VAL A 428 -14.33 6.73 17.03
N ASP A 429 -15.53 6.81 17.61
CA ASP A 429 -16.73 6.33 16.91
C ASP A 429 -17.14 7.29 15.79
N VAL A 430 -17.29 8.59 16.10
CA VAL A 430 -17.62 9.61 15.11
C VAL A 430 -16.85 10.92 15.34
N HIS A 431 -16.23 11.44 14.28
CA HIS A 431 -15.49 12.71 14.29
C HIS A 431 -16.12 13.71 13.32
N PHE A 432 -16.58 14.85 13.84
CA PHE A 432 -17.00 16.00 13.04
C PHE A 432 -15.99 17.13 13.11
N GLU A 433 -15.54 17.57 11.93
CA GLU A 433 -14.89 18.87 11.79
C GLU A 433 -15.90 20.02 11.70
N ASP A 434 -15.40 21.24 11.86
CA ASP A 434 -16.21 22.45 11.87
C ASP A 434 -17.00 22.64 10.57
N TYR A 435 -18.26 23.03 10.74
CA TYR A 435 -19.15 23.27 9.62
C TYR A 435 -20.12 24.38 9.99
N SER A 436 -19.99 25.51 9.29
CA SER A 436 -20.64 26.78 9.63
C SER A 436 -22.14 26.86 9.30
N LYS A 437 -22.70 25.82 8.67
CA LYS A 437 -24.11 25.78 8.26
C LYS A 437 -24.89 24.78 9.14
N ARG A 438 -26.21 24.76 8.98
CA ARG A 438 -27.08 23.81 9.69
C ARG A 438 -26.63 22.37 9.37
N ASN A 439 -26.28 21.63 10.41
CA ASN A 439 -26.00 20.20 10.33
C ASN A 439 -27.32 19.40 10.31
N GLN A 440 -27.38 18.40 9.45
CA GLN A 440 -28.47 17.47 9.16
C GLN A 440 -28.13 16.03 9.55
N SER A 441 -26.93 15.77 10.05
CA SER A 441 -26.60 14.52 10.72
C SER A 441 -27.52 14.33 11.93
N PHE A 442 -27.82 13.07 12.24
CA PHE A 442 -28.60 12.73 13.43
C PHE A 442 -28.26 11.30 13.89
N PHE A 443 -28.39 11.10 15.19
CA PHE A 443 -28.23 9.82 15.86
C PHE A 443 -29.48 9.57 16.69
N ASN A 444 -30.24 8.54 16.33
CA ASN A 444 -31.49 8.21 16.99
C ASN A 444 -31.49 6.74 17.38
N PHE A 445 -31.62 6.40 18.66
CA PHE A 445 -31.40 5.01 19.12
C PHE A 445 -30.09 4.43 18.58
N THR A 446 -28.99 5.19 18.67
CA THR A 446 -27.66 4.74 18.27
C THR A 446 -26.86 4.41 19.51
N ASP A 447 -26.29 3.22 19.54
CA ASP A 447 -25.45 2.78 20.64
C ASP A 447 -23.98 3.08 20.35
N PHE A 448 -23.30 3.65 21.35
CA PHE A 448 -21.86 3.86 21.36
C PHE A 448 -21.27 2.97 22.45
N ILE A 449 -20.50 1.95 22.07
CA ILE A 449 -20.12 0.86 22.98
C ILE A 449 -18.60 0.69 23.00
N THR A 450 -18.04 0.51 24.19
CA THR A 450 -16.70 -0.02 24.38
C THR A 450 -16.79 -1.20 25.34
N ASP A 451 -16.29 -2.35 24.91
CA ASP A 451 -16.25 -3.57 25.71
C ASP A 451 -14.84 -4.21 25.70
N ASN A 452 -14.76 -5.47 26.15
CA ASN A 452 -13.49 -6.19 26.30
C ASN A 452 -12.81 -6.57 24.96
N ASP A 453 -13.49 -6.39 23.82
CA ASP A 453 -12.93 -6.61 22.48
C ASP A 453 -12.28 -5.32 21.90
N PHE A 454 -12.14 -4.25 22.70
CA PHE A 454 -11.47 -3.03 22.28
C PHE A 454 -9.96 -3.23 22.01
N ARG A 455 -9.52 -2.83 20.82
CA ARG A 455 -8.17 -3.09 20.29
C ARG A 455 -7.16 -1.95 20.51
N GLY A 456 -7.53 -0.88 21.22
CA GLY A 456 -6.65 0.25 21.48
C GLY A 456 -5.60 0.00 22.56
N GLY A 457 -5.69 -1.14 23.25
CA GLY A 457 -4.85 -1.46 24.40
C GLY A 457 -5.27 -0.72 25.67
N LEU A 458 -4.69 -1.12 26.80
CA LEU A 458 -5.10 -0.69 28.14
C LEU A 458 -4.86 0.80 28.45
N ASN A 459 -4.00 1.47 27.66
CA ASN A 459 -3.59 2.86 27.90
C ASN A 459 -4.28 3.85 26.95
N THR A 460 -5.22 3.40 26.12
CA THR A 460 -5.90 4.22 25.14
C THR A 460 -7.37 4.34 25.52
N SER A 461 -7.85 5.57 25.69
CA SER A 461 -9.27 5.81 25.94
C SER A 461 -9.99 6.03 24.61
N PRO A 462 -11.01 5.22 24.27
CA PRO A 462 -11.83 5.48 23.09
C PRO A 462 -12.65 6.76 23.27
N LEU A 463 -12.94 7.41 22.15
CA LEU A 463 -13.75 8.63 22.10
C LEU A 463 -15.02 8.38 21.30
N HIS A 464 -16.19 8.40 21.94
CA HIS A 464 -17.44 8.15 21.21
C HIS A 464 -17.71 9.25 20.17
N ILE A 465 -17.92 10.50 20.58
CA ILE A 465 -18.19 11.57 19.62
C ILE A 465 -17.25 12.76 19.84
N PHE A 466 -16.57 13.17 18.77
CA PHE A 466 -15.86 14.43 18.68
C PHE A 466 -16.65 15.43 17.83
N LEU A 467 -16.99 16.59 18.40
CA LEU A 467 -17.71 17.67 17.73
C LEU A 467 -16.87 18.96 17.74
N ASN A 468 -16.26 19.31 16.61
CA ASN A 468 -15.62 20.61 16.44
C ASN A 468 -16.62 21.60 15.82
N GLY A 469 -17.08 22.62 16.55
CA GLY A 469 -17.87 23.72 15.98
C GLY A 469 -19.22 23.34 15.34
N VAL A 470 -19.76 22.15 15.61
CA VAL A 470 -20.97 21.62 15.00
C VAL A 470 -22.05 21.36 16.05
N ASN A 471 -23.29 21.75 15.75
CA ASN A 471 -24.48 21.39 16.52
C ASN A 471 -25.27 20.30 15.80
N ILE A 472 -25.46 19.16 16.46
CA ILE A 472 -26.27 18.05 15.94
C ILE A 472 -27.69 18.17 16.53
N ALA A 473 -28.70 18.09 15.67
CA ALA A 473 -30.10 18.13 16.09
C ALA A 473 -30.46 16.90 16.94
N PRO A 474 -31.44 17.01 17.85
CA PRO A 474 -31.36 16.50 19.22
C PRO A 474 -30.88 15.05 19.30
N CYS A 475 -29.65 14.86 19.77
CA CYS A 475 -29.13 13.56 20.19
C CYS A 475 -29.67 13.25 21.60
N ILE A 476 -30.16 12.02 21.80
CA ILE A 476 -30.30 11.44 23.13
C ILE A 476 -29.05 10.57 23.31
N PHE A 477 -28.18 10.94 24.25
CA PHE A 477 -26.99 10.18 24.62
C PHE A 477 -27.32 9.16 25.70
#